data_AF-A0A9Q1E6E3-F1
#
_entry.id   AF-A0A9Q1E6E3-F1
#
_cell.length_a   1.000
_cell.length_b   1.000
_cell.length_c   1.000
_cell.angle_alpha   90.00
_cell.angle_beta   90.00
_cell.angle_gamma   90.00
#
_symmetry.space_group_name_H-M   'P 1'
#
loop_
_entity.id
_entity.type
_entity.pdbx_description
1 polymer ?
#
loop_
_entity_poly.entity_id
_entity_poly.type
_entity_poly.pdbx_seq_one_letter_code
_entity_poly.pdbx_strand_id
1 'polypeptide(L)'
;MVLCWQRAAKRPWELAKHDNKAQAVAFQYGKHMSLGHKMNSDLQPFVKGSSGDPVSFSLNLAPVVFHRHIVGQESWALQLQQATTIGRQVDYTLLRRTITAGNGVSSAMDLCRYHGNKALEAIECFPPSEARSALENIAGAVTKF
;
A
#
# COMPACT_ATOMS: atom_id res chain seq x y z
N MET A 1 -10.09 15.37 -2.29
CA MET A 1 -10.92 14.42 -1.50
C MET A 1 -10.25 13.93 -0.21
N VAL A 2 -8.92 13.77 -0.12
CA VAL A 2 -8.23 13.35 1.11
C VAL A 2 -8.31 14.39 2.26
N LEU A 3 -8.35 15.68 1.94
CA LEU A 3 -8.47 16.76 2.93
C LEU A 3 -9.87 16.90 3.56
N CYS A 4 -10.93 16.40 2.91
CA CYS A 4 -12.27 16.39 3.51
C CYS A 4 -12.40 15.34 4.63
N TRP A 5 -11.72 14.20 4.51
CA TRP A 5 -11.74 13.15 5.54
C TRP A 5 -10.96 13.54 6.80
N GLN A 6 -9.79 14.17 6.66
CA GLN A 6 -9.03 14.66 7.81
C GLN A 6 -9.74 15.80 8.58
N ARG A 7 -10.54 16.63 7.88
CA ARG A 7 -11.33 17.70 8.54
C ARG A 7 -12.65 17.19 9.11
N ALA A 8 -13.31 16.21 8.47
CA ALA A 8 -14.50 15.57 9.03
C ALA A 8 -14.17 14.80 10.33
N ALA A 9 -12.97 14.21 10.45
CA ALA A 9 -12.51 13.59 11.68
C ALA A 9 -12.23 14.59 12.83
N LYS A 10 -12.09 15.88 12.51
CA LYS A 10 -11.77 16.93 13.48
C LYS A 10 -12.92 17.86 13.83
N ARG A 11 -14.17 17.62 13.38
CA ARG A 11 -15.37 18.29 13.91
C ARG A 11 -16.61 17.38 13.85
N PRO A 12 -16.67 16.42 14.78
CA PRO A 12 -17.91 16.10 15.49
C PRO A 12 -17.71 16.01 17.03
N TRP A 13 -16.62 16.58 17.57
CA TRP A 13 -16.24 16.43 18.98
C TRP A 13 -17.14 17.19 19.98
N GLU A 14 -17.98 18.12 19.51
CA GLU A 14 -18.88 18.90 20.38
C GLU A 14 -20.33 18.39 20.44
N LEU A 15 -20.74 17.41 19.60
CA LEU A 15 -22.16 17.05 19.48
C LEU A 15 -22.54 15.60 19.83
N ALA A 16 -21.59 14.69 20.07
CA ALA A 16 -21.91 13.29 20.34
C ALA A 16 -21.13 12.73 21.53
N LYS A 17 -21.70 12.88 22.73
CA LYS A 17 -21.24 12.23 23.98
C LYS A 17 -21.39 10.69 23.99
N HIS A 18 -21.62 10.04 22.85
CA HIS A 18 -21.86 8.61 22.78
C HIS A 18 -21.25 8.02 21.50
N ASP A 19 -20.01 7.54 21.59
CA ASP A 19 -19.65 6.13 21.37
C ASP A 19 -18.16 6.01 21.01
N ASN A 20 -17.32 5.88 22.05
CA ASN A 20 -15.88 5.67 21.91
C ASN A 20 -15.55 4.44 21.05
N LYS A 21 -16.46 3.46 20.95
CA LYS A 21 -16.26 2.25 20.14
C LYS A 21 -16.37 2.55 18.65
N ALA A 22 -17.41 3.27 18.22
CA ALA A 22 -17.56 3.65 16.81
C ALA A 22 -16.37 4.50 16.31
N GLN A 23 -15.86 5.41 17.14
CA GLN A 23 -14.66 6.19 16.80
C GLN A 23 -13.40 5.33 16.72
N ALA A 24 -13.21 4.40 17.67
CA ALA A 24 -12.09 3.48 17.64
C ALA A 24 -12.11 2.58 16.41
N VAL A 25 -13.29 2.07 16.03
CA VAL A 25 -13.49 1.28 14.81
C VAL A 25 -13.15 2.09 13.57
N ALA A 26 -13.70 3.30 13.43
CA ALA A 26 -13.40 4.18 12.30
C ALA A 26 -11.90 4.50 12.19
N PHE A 27 -11.23 4.72 13.33
CA PHE A 27 -9.79 4.91 13.37
C PHE A 27 -9.01 3.67 12.91
N GLN A 28 -9.35 2.46 13.38
CA GLN A 28 -8.68 1.23 12.96
C GLN A 28 -8.89 0.96 11.47
N TYR A 29 -10.12 1.11 10.97
CA TYR A 29 -10.43 1.01 9.55
C TYR A 29 -9.56 1.99 8.75
N GLY A 30 -9.58 3.28 9.10
CA GLY A 30 -8.83 4.32 8.40
C GLY A 30 -7.31 4.10 8.41
N LYS A 31 -6.76 3.64 9.55
CA LYS A 31 -5.33 3.29 9.69
C LYS A 31 -4.94 2.18 8.72
N HIS A 32 -5.68 1.07 8.73
CA HIS A 32 -5.38 -0.07 7.87
C HIS A 32 -5.61 0.24 6.39
N MET A 33 -6.68 0.97 6.06
CA MET A 33 -6.92 1.46 4.71
C MET A 33 -5.80 2.35 4.17
N SER A 34 -5.30 3.28 4.99
CA SER A 34 -4.21 4.18 4.58
C SER A 34 -2.92 3.40 4.29
N LEU A 35 -2.61 2.39 5.11
CA LEU A 35 -1.45 1.53 4.90
C LEU A 35 -1.60 0.63 3.67
N GLY A 36 -2.75 -0.01 3.50
CA GLY A 36 -3.04 -0.82 2.31
C GLY A 36 -2.98 0.02 1.03
N HIS A 37 -3.56 1.22 1.03
CA HIS A 37 -3.52 2.11 -0.12
C HIS A 37 -2.10 2.53 -0.49
N LYS A 38 -1.26 2.83 0.51
CA LYS A 38 0.17 3.10 0.28
C LYS A 38 0.87 1.92 -0.37
N MET A 39 0.66 0.70 0.15
CA MET A 39 1.26 -0.51 -0.43
C MET A 39 0.79 -0.75 -1.86
N ASN A 40 -0.51 -0.56 -2.14
CA ASN A 40 -1.05 -0.64 -3.49
C ASN A 40 -0.38 0.38 -4.44
N SER A 41 -0.26 1.64 -4.02
CA SER A 41 0.43 2.67 -4.79
C SER A 41 1.89 2.30 -5.06
N ASP A 42 2.60 1.76 -4.06
CA ASP A 42 3.99 1.30 -4.19
C ASP A 42 4.13 0.10 -5.13
N LEU A 43 3.07 -0.69 -5.29
CA LEU A 43 3.00 -1.86 -6.18
C LEU A 43 2.73 -1.48 -7.64
N GLN A 44 2.08 -0.35 -7.92
CA GLN A 44 1.68 0.06 -9.28
C GLN A 44 2.81 -0.02 -10.32
N PRO A 45 4.06 0.38 -10.02
CA PRO A 45 5.15 0.23 -10.98
C PRO A 45 5.43 -1.23 -11.36
N PHE A 46 5.12 -2.22 -10.51
CA PHE A 46 5.51 -3.62 -10.65
C PHE A 46 4.42 -4.54 -11.19
N VAL A 47 3.14 -4.16 -11.10
CA VAL A 47 2.02 -4.95 -11.66
C VAL A 47 1.79 -4.63 -13.15
N LYS A 48 1.35 -5.63 -13.93
CA LYS A 48 1.13 -5.50 -15.39
C LYS A 48 -0.12 -4.66 -15.66
N GLY A 49 0.05 -3.48 -16.26
CA GLY A 49 -1.06 -2.58 -16.61
C GLY A 49 -0.63 -1.14 -16.90
N SER A 50 0.53 -0.70 -16.42
CA SER A 50 1.15 0.55 -16.86
C SER A 50 1.71 0.41 -18.28
N SER A 51 0.84 0.59 -19.26
CA SER A 51 1.20 0.82 -20.65
C SER A 51 1.86 2.20 -20.77
N GLY A 52 3.18 2.25 -20.70
CA GLY A 52 3.93 3.46 -21.04
C GLY A 52 5.27 3.52 -20.30
N ASP A 53 6.33 3.46 -21.10
CA ASP A 53 7.74 3.81 -20.82
C ASP A 53 8.40 3.27 -19.53
N PRO A 54 9.74 3.24 -19.46
CA PRO A 54 10.43 2.91 -18.23
C PRO A 54 10.16 4.01 -17.18
N VAL A 55 9.15 3.82 -16.33
CA VAL A 55 8.88 4.73 -15.23
C VAL A 55 9.97 4.55 -14.18
N SER A 56 10.80 5.57 -13.98
CA SER A 56 11.68 5.65 -12.82
C SER A 56 10.85 5.54 -11.55
N PHE A 57 11.28 4.73 -10.59
CA PHE A 57 10.57 4.55 -9.33
C PHE A 57 11.49 4.79 -8.13
N SER A 58 10.91 5.13 -6.99
CA SER A 58 11.69 5.34 -5.77
C SER A 58 12.25 4.02 -5.23
N LEU A 59 13.52 4.01 -4.80
CA LEU A 59 14.11 2.85 -4.13
C LEU A 59 13.55 2.61 -2.71
N ASN A 60 12.71 3.52 -2.21
CA ASN A 60 12.04 3.41 -0.92
C ASN A 60 10.64 2.80 -1.01
N LEU A 61 10.17 2.44 -2.21
CA LEU A 61 8.89 1.74 -2.36
C LEU A 61 8.94 0.38 -1.68
N ALA A 62 7.83 -0.03 -1.07
CA ALA A 62 7.77 -1.26 -0.30
C ALA A 62 8.31 -2.51 -1.03
N PRO A 63 7.98 -2.78 -2.32
CA PRO A 63 8.53 -3.93 -3.04
C PRO A 63 10.07 -3.93 -3.11
N VAL A 64 10.69 -2.76 -3.23
CA VAL A 64 12.15 -2.59 -3.28
C VAL A 64 12.77 -2.84 -1.91
N VAL A 65 12.17 -2.29 -0.85
CA VAL A 65 12.63 -2.48 0.53
C VAL A 65 12.53 -3.95 0.94
N PHE A 66 11.42 -4.61 0.63
CA PHE A 66 11.26 -6.05 0.86
C PHE A 66 12.29 -6.86 0.09
N HIS A 67 12.46 -6.59 -1.20
CA HIS A 67 13.47 -7.29 -2.01
C HIS A 67 14.87 -7.14 -1.43
N ARG A 68 15.29 -5.90 -1.10
CA ARG A 68 16.58 -5.61 -0.45
C ARG A 68 16.75 -6.36 0.88
N HIS A 69 15.69 -6.44 1.67
CA HIS A 69 15.72 -7.18 2.93
C HIS A 69 15.91 -8.69 2.70
N ILE A 70 15.20 -9.26 1.71
CA ILE A 70 15.21 -10.69 1.40
C ILE A 70 16.55 -11.13 0.80
N VAL A 71 17.10 -10.39 -0.17
CA VAL A 71 18.36 -10.76 -0.83
C VAL A 71 19.59 -10.38 0.00
N GLY A 72 19.43 -9.53 1.01
CA GLY A 72 20.53 -9.03 1.82
C GLY A 72 21.31 -7.89 1.15
N GLN A 73 22.14 -7.21 1.95
CA GLN A 73 22.81 -5.98 1.52
C GLN A 73 23.84 -6.20 0.40
N GLU A 74 24.59 -7.30 0.45
CA GLU A 74 25.63 -7.58 -0.56
C GLU A 74 25.02 -7.89 -1.92
N SER A 75 24.05 -8.80 -1.99
CA SER A 75 23.37 -9.12 -3.25
C SER A 75 22.59 -7.92 -3.79
N TRP A 76 21.98 -7.11 -2.92
CA TRP A 76 21.35 -5.86 -3.33
C TRP A 76 22.35 -4.88 -3.95
N ALA A 77 23.53 -4.70 -3.34
CA ALA A 77 24.56 -3.82 -3.88
C ALA A 77 25.05 -4.29 -5.26
N LEU A 78 25.24 -5.61 -5.45
CA LEU A 78 25.62 -6.19 -6.74
C LEU A 78 24.52 -5.97 -7.81
N GLN A 79 23.25 -6.20 -7.46
CA GLN A 79 22.13 -5.97 -8.38
C GLN A 79 22.01 -4.49 -8.76
N LEU A 80 22.21 -3.57 -7.82
CA LEU A 80 22.19 -2.13 -8.08
C LEU A 80 23.36 -1.69 -8.95
N GLN A 81 24.55 -2.23 -8.72
CA GLN A 81 25.73 -1.99 -9.56
C GLN A 81 25.51 -2.49 -10.99
N GLN A 82 24.96 -3.69 -11.16
CA GLN A 82 24.62 -4.26 -12.47
C GLN A 82 23.57 -3.43 -13.21
N ALA A 83 22.60 -2.87 -12.48
CA ALA A 83 21.60 -1.97 -13.03
C ALA A 83 22.12 -0.54 -13.26
N THR A 84 23.34 -0.19 -12.86
CA THR A 84 23.87 1.16 -13.04
C THR A 84 24.77 1.21 -14.27
N THR A 85 24.42 2.04 -15.25
CA THR A 85 25.19 2.19 -16.50
C THR A 85 26.38 3.14 -16.33
N ILE A 86 27.27 3.15 -17.34
CA ILE A 86 28.39 4.09 -17.44
C ILE A 86 27.79 5.51 -17.53
N GLY A 87 27.96 6.29 -16.45
CA GLY A 87 27.28 7.59 -16.26
C GLY A 87 26.42 7.69 -15.01
N ARG A 88 26.36 6.64 -14.17
CA ARG A 88 25.57 6.56 -12.91
C ARG A 88 24.05 6.64 -13.11
N GLN A 89 23.57 6.34 -14.32
CA GLN A 89 22.14 6.23 -14.58
C GLN A 89 21.68 4.81 -14.23
N VAL A 90 20.59 4.70 -13.47
CA VAL A 90 20.00 3.40 -13.13
C VAL A 90 19.08 2.94 -14.26
N ASP A 91 19.32 1.76 -14.78
CA ASP A 91 18.40 1.01 -15.63
C ASP A 91 17.25 0.47 -14.76
N TYR A 92 16.22 1.30 -14.62
CA TYR A 92 15.00 0.95 -13.90
C TYR A 92 14.26 -0.24 -14.54
N THR A 93 14.46 -0.51 -15.83
CA THR A 93 13.85 -1.66 -16.49
C THR A 93 14.48 -2.96 -16.00
N LEU A 94 15.82 -3.02 -15.98
CA LEU A 94 16.54 -4.16 -15.45
C LEU A 94 16.27 -4.33 -13.95
N LEU A 95 16.35 -3.25 -13.17
CA LEU A 95 16.13 -3.30 -11.73
C LEU A 95 14.71 -3.77 -11.39
N ARG A 96 13.69 -3.25 -12.10
CA ARG A 96 12.31 -3.72 -11.96
C ARG A 96 12.17 -5.20 -12.25
N ARG A 97 12.76 -5.69 -13.35
CA ARG A 97 12.71 -7.13 -13.71
C ARG A 97 13.34 -7.99 -12.61
N THR A 98 14.48 -7.57 -12.06
CA THR A 98 15.15 -8.26 -10.95
C THR A 98 14.27 -8.33 -9.70
N ILE A 99 13.63 -7.22 -9.33
CA ILE A 99 12.73 -7.14 -8.16
C ILE A 99 11.46 -7.97 -8.38
N THR A 100 10.88 -7.92 -9.58
CA THR A 100 9.69 -8.69 -9.96
C THR A 100 9.97 -10.20 -10.01
N ALA A 101 11.19 -10.62 -10.37
CA ALA A 101 11.60 -12.02 -10.33
C ALA A 101 11.86 -12.54 -8.91
N GLY A 102 12.12 -11.64 -7.96
CA GLY A 102 12.25 -11.95 -6.55
C GLY A 102 10.92 -11.93 -5.79
N ASN A 103 11.01 -12.11 -4.47
CA ASN A 103 9.85 -12.15 -3.58
C ASN A 103 9.43 -10.79 -3.01
N GLY A 104 10.08 -9.69 -3.46
CA GLY A 104 9.76 -8.35 -2.95
C GLY A 104 8.35 -7.88 -3.30
N VAL A 105 7.92 -8.13 -4.54
CA VAL A 105 6.58 -7.77 -5.02
C VAL A 105 5.51 -8.59 -4.31
N SER A 106 5.67 -9.92 -4.22
CA SER A 106 4.72 -10.79 -3.52
C SER A 106 4.59 -10.42 -2.04
N SER A 107 5.72 -10.16 -1.34
CA SER A 107 5.70 -9.73 0.06
C SER A 107 4.94 -8.42 0.27
N ALA A 108 5.09 -7.45 -0.63
CA ALA A 108 4.34 -6.20 -0.59
C ALA A 108 2.84 -6.41 -0.90
N MET A 109 2.50 -7.31 -1.82
CA MET A 109 1.10 -7.68 -2.10
C MET A 109 0.45 -8.33 -0.87
N ASP A 110 1.16 -9.22 -0.19
CA ASP A 110 0.64 -9.89 1.02
C ASP A 110 0.44 -8.91 2.17
N LEU A 111 1.37 -7.96 2.36
CA LEU A 111 1.18 -6.89 3.36
C LEU A 111 0.00 -5.97 3.01
N CYS A 112 -0.19 -5.66 1.72
CA CYS A 112 -1.35 -4.89 1.27
C CYS A 112 -2.67 -5.63 1.57
N ARG A 113 -2.75 -6.92 1.23
CA ARG A 113 -3.91 -7.78 1.54
C ARG A 113 -4.15 -7.87 3.04
N TYR A 114 -3.10 -8.03 3.84
CA TYR A 114 -3.20 -8.03 5.29
C TYR A 114 -3.89 -6.77 5.82
N HIS A 115 -3.49 -5.60 5.33
CA HIS A 115 -4.12 -4.35 5.74
C HIS A 115 -5.54 -4.18 5.20
N GLY A 116 -5.84 -4.63 3.98
CA GLY A 116 -7.22 -4.69 3.49
C GLY A 116 -8.12 -5.54 4.39
N ASN A 117 -7.67 -6.75 4.74
CA ASN A 117 -8.40 -7.65 5.61
C ASN A 117 -8.58 -7.07 7.03
N LYS A 118 -7.53 -6.45 7.60
CA LYS A 118 -7.65 -5.79 8.91
C LYS A 118 -8.60 -4.60 8.91
N ALA A 119 -8.74 -3.90 7.78
CA ALA A 119 -9.76 -2.87 7.63
C ALA A 119 -11.16 -3.49 7.63
N LEU A 120 -11.38 -4.59 6.89
CA LEU A 120 -12.65 -5.32 6.88
C LEU A 120 -13.03 -5.83 8.28
N GLU A 121 -12.10 -6.50 8.97
CA GLU A 121 -12.29 -6.99 10.35
C GLU A 121 -12.72 -5.87 11.30
N ALA A 122 -12.16 -4.66 11.16
CA ALA A 122 -12.49 -3.54 12.04
C ALA A 122 -13.97 -3.14 11.98
N ILE A 123 -14.62 -3.26 10.81
CA ILE A 123 -16.01 -2.84 10.60
C ILE A 123 -17.03 -3.98 10.72
N GLU A 124 -16.59 -5.21 11.00
CA GLU A 124 -17.46 -6.38 11.14
C GLU A 124 -18.49 -6.23 12.27
N CYS A 125 -18.17 -5.45 13.31
CA CYS A 125 -19.06 -5.20 14.43
C CYS A 125 -20.30 -4.38 14.05
N PHE A 126 -20.30 -3.67 12.91
CA PHE A 126 -21.47 -2.95 12.43
C PHE A 126 -22.45 -3.90 11.74
N PRO A 127 -23.77 -3.74 11.94
CA PRO A 127 -24.74 -4.55 11.22
C PRO A 127 -24.65 -4.33 9.69
N PRO A 128 -25.09 -5.30 8.88
CA PRO A 128 -25.21 -5.13 7.43
C PRO A 128 -25.99 -3.86 7.08
N SER A 129 -25.42 -3.02 6.24
CA SER A 129 -25.99 -1.75 5.79
C SER A 129 -25.28 -1.26 4.53
N GLU A 130 -25.91 -0.37 3.77
CA GLU A 130 -25.28 0.24 2.59
C GLU A 130 -23.96 0.95 2.92
N ALA A 131 -23.88 1.59 4.08
CA ALA A 131 -22.65 2.23 4.55
C ALA A 131 -21.53 1.21 4.79
N ARG A 132 -21.84 0.08 5.45
CA ARG A 132 -20.87 -1.00 5.66
C ARG A 132 -20.43 -1.60 4.31
N SER A 133 -21.36 -1.92 3.42
CA SER A 133 -21.06 -2.44 2.07
C SER A 133 -20.17 -1.49 1.26
N ALA A 134 -20.40 -0.17 1.36
CA ALA A 134 -19.54 0.82 0.72
C ALA A 134 -18.10 0.80 1.26
N LEU A 135 -17.92 0.69 2.58
CA LEU A 135 -16.60 0.57 3.18
C LEU A 135 -15.90 -0.74 2.81
N GLU A 136 -16.64 -1.84 2.74
CA GLU A 136 -16.12 -3.15 2.28
C GLU A 136 -15.66 -3.06 0.82
N ASN A 137 -16.44 -2.41 -0.05
CA ASN A 137 -16.08 -2.20 -1.46
C ASN A 137 -14.81 -1.35 -1.61
N ILE A 138 -14.67 -0.28 -0.82
CA ILE A 138 -13.47 0.56 -0.80
C ILE A 138 -12.25 -0.26 -0.35
N ALA A 139 -12.39 -1.05 0.72
CA ALA A 139 -11.31 -1.90 1.22
C ALA A 139 -10.91 -2.98 0.20
N GLY A 140 -11.88 -3.64 -0.42
CA GLY A 140 -11.65 -4.64 -1.46
C GLY A 140 -11.02 -4.07 -2.73
N ALA A 141 -11.25 -2.78 -3.05
CA ALA A 141 -10.60 -2.13 -4.19
C ALA A 141 -9.10 -1.92 -3.98
N VAL A 142 -8.66 -1.65 -2.75
CA VAL A 142 -7.23 -1.42 -2.42
C VAL A 142 -6.38 -2.68 -2.59
N THR A 143 -6.98 -3.86 -2.49
CA THR A 143 -6.27 -5.14 -2.64
C THR A 143 -6.33 -5.72 -4.05
N LYS A 144 -6.84 -4.95 -5.03
CA LYS A 144 -6.84 -5.31 -6.45
C LYS A 144 -5.56 -4.75 -7.09
N PHE A 145 -4.87 -5.60 -7.85
CA PHE A 145 -3.60 -5.30 -8.50
C PHE A 145 -3.63 -5.74 -9.96
#